data_AF-A0A838D5P8-F1
#
_entry.id   AF-A0A838D5P8-F1
#
_cell.length_a   1.000
_cell.length_b   1.000
_cell.length_c   1.000
_cell.angle_alpha   90.00
_cell.angle_beta   90.00
_cell.angle_gamma   90.00
#
_symmetry.space_group_name_H-M   'P 1'
#
loop_
_entity.id
_entity.type
_entity.pdbx_description
1 polymer ?
#
loop_
_entity_poly.entity_id
_entity_poly.type
_entity_poly.pdbx_seq_one_letter_code
_entity_poly.pdbx_strand_id
1 'polypeptide(L)' 'MNSLDECVSKAKNVGADIVMGKQQVSEGYFAILKDPQQNIIGIWEPKT' A
#
# COMPACT_ATOMS: atom_id res chain seq x y z
N MET A 1 -5.47 8.17 -7.70
CA MET A 1 -4.33 7.66 -6.91
C MET A 1 -3.22 7.54 -7.90
N ASN A 2 -2.28 8.48 -7.88
CA ASN A 2 -1.32 8.62 -8.98
C ASN A 2 -0.02 7.85 -8.71
N SER A 3 0.18 7.36 -7.48
CA SER A 3 1.24 6.43 -7.15
C SER A 3 0.90 5.59 -5.91
N LEU A 4 1.56 4.43 -5.78
CA LEU A 4 1.50 3.61 -4.57
C LEU A 4 1.89 4.41 -3.31
N ASP A 5 2.81 5.35 -3.44
CA ASP A 5 3.29 6.18 -2.33
C ASP A 5 2.19 7.14 -1.80
N GLU A 6 1.37 7.70 -2.69
CA GLU A 6 0.19 8.47 -2.30
C GLU A 6 -0.84 7.59 -1.57
N CYS A 7 -1.07 6.37 -2.06
CA CYS A 7 -2.01 5.42 -1.44
C CYS A 7 -1.60 5.11 -0.02
N VAL A 8 -0.33 4.77 0.15
CA VAL A 8 0.27 4.39 1.42
C VAL A 8 0.24 5.56 2.42
N SER A 9 0.53 6.78 1.96
CA SER A 9 0.45 7.98 2.81
C SER A 9 -0.98 8.30 3.25
N LYS A 10 -1.96 8.17 2.35
CA LYS A 10 -3.37 8.36 2.68
C LYS A 10 -3.87 7.31 3.68
N ALA A 11 -3.46 6.05 3.50
CA ALA A 11 -3.83 4.97 4.39
C ALA A 11 -3.37 5.22 5.84
N LYS A 12 -2.11 5.67 6.02
CA LYS A 12 -1.61 6.07 7.34
C LYS A 12 -2.46 7.18 7.97
N ASN A 13 -2.83 8.21 7.18
CA ASN A 13 -3.60 9.35 7.68
C ASN A 13 -5.01 8.98 8.16
N VAL A 14 -5.58 7.88 7.67
CA VAL A 14 -6.91 7.37 8.08
C VAL A 14 -6.83 6.25 9.12
N GLY A 15 -5.65 6.02 9.70
CA GLY A 15 -5.45 5.07 10.80
C GLY A 15 -5.11 3.64 10.38
N ALA A 16 -4.73 3.40 9.12
CA ALA A 16 -4.24 2.10 8.71
C ALA A 16 -2.77 1.90 9.14
N ASP A 17 -2.45 0.68 9.56
CA ASP A 17 -1.09 0.23 9.80
C ASP A 17 -0.43 -0.19 8.48
N ILE A 18 0.86 0.12 8.35
CA ILE A 18 1.67 -0.45 7.28
C ILE A 18 2.27 -1.76 7.78
N VAL A 19 1.72 -2.87 7.30
CA VAL A 19 2.28 -4.20 7.55
C VAL A 19 3.55 -4.39 6.73
N MET A 20 3.50 -3.96 5.47
CA MET A 20 4.65 -3.98 4.56
C MET A 20 4.63 -2.72 3.70
N GLY A 21 5.68 -1.90 3.84
CA GLY A 21 5.87 -0.72 2.99
C GLY A 21 6.09 -1.09 1.53
N LYS A 22 6.14 -0.10 0.65
CA LYS A 22 6.38 -0.28 -0.80
C LYS A 22 7.57 -1.21 -1.05
N GLN A 23 7.29 -2.37 -1.65
CA GLN A 23 8.26 -3.34 -2.12
C GLN A 23 8.33 -3.26 -3.64
N GLN A 24 9.52 -3.43 -4.18
CA GLN A 24 9.75 -3.55 -5.62
C GLN A 24 9.82 -5.03 -6.01
N VAL A 25 9.15 -5.40 -7.10
CA VAL A 25 9.24 -6.72 -7.76
C VAL A 25 9.51 -6.54 -9.26
N SER A 26 9.66 -7.64 -10.00
CA SER A 26 9.94 -7.60 -11.44
C SER A 26 8.84 -6.86 -12.22
N GLU A 27 7.58 -7.09 -11.87
CA GLU A 27 6.41 -6.63 -12.61
C GLU A 27 5.87 -5.26 -12.13
N GLY A 28 6.42 -4.70 -11.05
CA GLY A 28 5.85 -3.52 -10.41
C GLY A 28 6.26 -3.33 -8.97
N TYR A 29 5.34 -2.73 -8.21
CA TYR A 29 5.47 -2.45 -6.80
C TYR A 29 4.21 -2.88 -6.06
N PHE A 30 4.37 -3.27 -4.80
CA PHE A 30 3.22 -3.55 -3.95
C PHE A 30 3.43 -3.05 -2.51
N ALA A 31 2.34 -2.90 -1.78
CA ALA A 31 2.36 -2.66 -0.34
C ALA A 31 1.23 -3.46 0.34
N ILE A 32 1.42 -3.78 1.61
CA ILE A 32 0.41 -4.45 2.45
C ILE A 32 0.05 -3.52 3.61
N LEU A 33 -1.25 -3.27 3.73
CA LEU A 33 -1.84 -2.42 4.75
C LEU A 33 -2.80 -3.22 5.60
N LYS A 34 -3.00 -2.78 6.84
CA LYS A 34 -4.04 -3.30 7.73
C LYS A 34 -4.91 -2.15 8.21
N ASP A 35 -6.21 -2.23 7.97
CA ASP A 35 -7.14 -1.19 8.40
C ASP A 35 -7.44 -1.28 9.92
N PRO A 36 -8.10 -0.28 10.53
CA PRO A 36 -8.50 -0.34 11.94
C PRO A 36 -9.36 -1.57 12.29
N GLN A 37 -10.11 -2.10 11.34
CA GLN A 37 -10.96 -3.29 11.49
C GLN A 37 -10.18 -4.60 11.34
N GLN A 38 -8.85 -4.53 11.22
CA GLN A 38 -7.92 -5.66 11.04
C GLN A 38 -8.03 -6.38 9.69
N ASN A 39 -8.65 -5.77 8.68
CA ASN A 39 -8.63 -6.28 7.31
C ASN A 39 -7.26 -6.06 6.67
N ILE A 40 -6.77 -7.06 5.93
CA ILE A 40 -5.51 -6.97 5.17
C ILE A 40 -5.81 -6.57 3.72
N ILE A 41 -5.14 -5.53 3.25
CA ILE A 41 -5.33 -4.97 1.91
C ILE A 41 -3.97 -4.92 1.19
N GLY A 42 -3.91 -5.56 0.03
CA GLY A 42 -2.76 -5.45 -0.89
C GLY A 42 -3.02 -4.36 -1.94
N ILE A 43 -2.06 -3.46 -2.13
CA ILE A 43 -2.10 -2.45 -3.20
C ILE A 43 -1.02 -2.79 -4.21
N TRP A 44 -1.37 -2.78 -5.50
CA TRP A 44 -0.50 -3.08 -6.63
C TRP A 44 -0.32 -1.85 -7.53
N GLU A 45 0.93 -1.60 -7.95
CA GLU A 45 1.30 -0.58 -8.92
C GLU A 45 2.17 -1.24 -10.00
N PRO A 46 1.67 -1.43 -11.24
CA PRO A 46 2.45 -2.05 -12.30
C PRO A 46 3.60 -1.14 -12.75
N LYS A 47 4.72 -1.75 -13.17
CA LYS A 47 5.80 -1.04 -13.84
C LYS A 47 5.36 -0.79 -15.30
N THR A 48 4.94 0.43 -15.61
CA THR A 48 4.75 0.89 -16.99
C THR A 48 6.03 0.71 -17.80
#